data_AF-A0A060CM28-F1
#
_entry.id   AF-A0A060CM28-F1
#
_cell.length_a   1.000
_cell.length_b   1.000
_cell.length_c   1.000
_cell.angle_alpha   90.00
_cell.angle_beta   90.00
_cell.angle_gamma   90.00
#
_symmetry.space_group_name_H-M   'P 1'
#
loop_
_entity.id
_entity.type
_entity.pdbx_description
1 polymer ?
#
loop_
_entity_poly.entity_id
_entity_poly.type
_entity_poly.pdbx_seq_one_letter_code
_entity_poly.pdbx_strand_id
1 'polypeptide(L)'
;MLLLLMLCRNFEIYSVRETLQNIQDRFNDKFNYDYTFLNDEPFTNDFIYLITTLIPKGKLNFGLIPVDHWSYPDHINITHV
;
A
#
# COMPACT_ATOMS: atom_id res chain seq x y z
N MET A 1 18.19 -5.98 1.10
CA MET A 1 17.10 -5.30 1.83
C MET A 1 15.84 -5.54 1.04
N LEU A 2 15.00 -6.48 1.47
CA LEU A 2 13.73 -6.77 0.81
C LEU A 2 12.65 -5.88 1.45
N LEU A 3 11.63 -5.51 0.69
CA LEU A 3 10.50 -4.71 1.17
C LEU A 3 9.20 -5.34 0.68
N LEU A 4 8.14 -5.15 1.46
CA LEU A 4 6.78 -5.55 1.09
C LEU A 4 6.06 -4.34 0.52
N LEU A 5 5.58 -4.47 -0.71
CA LEU A 5 4.83 -3.42 -1.40
C LEU A 5 3.35 -3.79 -1.46
N MET A 6 2.49 -2.83 -1.15
CA MET A 6 1.04 -2.98 -1.24
C MET A 6 0.43 -1.77 -1.95
N LEU A 7 -0.31 -2.02 -3.02
CA LEU A 7 -1.14 -1.03 -3.69
C LEU A 7 -2.54 -1.13 -3.10
N CYS A 8 -3.04 -0.07 -2.48
CA CYS A 8 -4.33 -0.09 -1.81
C CYS A 8 -4.95 1.29 -1.72
N ARG A 9 -6.29 1.35 -1.70
CA ARG A 9 -7.05 2.60 -1.59
C ARG A 9 -7.48 2.89 -0.16
N ASN A 10 -7.71 4.17 0.13
CA ASN A 10 -8.12 4.65 1.45
C ASN A 10 -9.38 3.96 2.01
N PHE A 11 -10.36 3.60 1.17
CA PHE A 11 -11.60 2.98 1.61
C PHE A 11 -11.46 1.49 1.99
N GLU A 12 -10.36 0.83 1.57
CA GLU A 12 -10.13 -0.61 1.79
C GLU A 12 -9.38 -0.90 3.10
N ILE A 13 -9.31 0.09 3.98
CA ILE A 13 -8.52 0.05 5.22
C ILE A 13 -8.79 -1.17 6.10
N TYR A 14 -10.04 -1.63 6.18
CA TYR A 14 -10.40 -2.80 6.98
C TYR A 14 -9.83 -4.10 6.40
N SER A 15 -9.89 -4.26 5.09
CA SER A 15 -9.35 -5.42 4.38
C SER A 15 -7.82 -5.43 4.38
N VAL A 16 -7.21 -4.25 4.20
CA VAL A 16 -5.76 -4.07 4.31
C VAL A 16 -5.28 -4.45 5.71
N ARG A 17 -5.98 -4.00 6.75
CA ARG A 17 -5.67 -4.36 8.13
C ARG A 17 -5.65 -5.86 8.36
N GLU A 18 -6.68 -6.58 7.93
CA GLU A 18 -6.75 -8.03 8.10
C GLU A 18 -5.59 -8.75 7.38
N THR A 19 -5.27 -8.28 6.17
CA THR A 19 -4.14 -8.80 5.39
C THR A 19 -2.81 -8.57 6.10
N LEU A 20 -2.58 -7.35 6.58
CA LEU A 20 -1.35 -7.00 7.29
C LEU A 20 -1.19 -7.77 8.60
N GLN A 21 -2.26 -7.93 9.37
CA GLN A 21 -2.24 -8.74 10.59
C GLN A 21 -1.79 -10.18 10.29
N ASN A 22 -2.38 -10.80 9.27
CA ASN A 22 -2.03 -12.15 8.87
C ASN A 22 -0.56 -12.28 8.41
N ILE A 23 -0.04 -11.29 7.67
CA ILE A 23 1.37 -11.27 7.23
C ILE A 23 2.30 -11.04 8.41
N GLN A 24 1.95 -10.14 9.32
CA GLN A 24 2.75 -9.79 10.49
C GLN A 24 2.88 -11.00 11.43
N ASP A 25 1.76 -11.66 11.75
CA ASP A 25 1.73 -12.81 12.67
C ASP A 25 2.44 -14.04 12.10
N ARG A 26 2.34 -14.25 10.78
CA ARG A 26 2.89 -15.46 10.15
C ARG A 26 4.34 -15.32 9.71
N PHE A 27 4.77 -14.11 9.32
CA PHE A 27 6.03 -13.91 8.64
C PHE A 27 6.82 -12.73 9.21
N ASN A 28 6.22 -11.54 9.24
CA ASN A 28 7.00 -10.33 9.37
C ASN A 28 7.52 -10.04 10.79
N ASP A 29 6.96 -10.65 11.84
CA ASP A 29 7.52 -10.53 13.20
C ASP A 29 8.92 -11.17 13.34
N LYS A 30 9.28 -12.10 12.45
CA LYS A 30 10.61 -12.76 12.45
C LYS A 30 11.66 -12.05 11.60
N PHE A 31 11.25 -11.34 10.55
CA PHE A 31 12.16 -10.80 9.53
C PHE A 31 12.20 -9.27 9.47
N ASN A 32 11.21 -8.58 10.07
CA ASN A 32 11.13 -7.13 10.17
C ASN A 32 11.36 -6.40 8.83
N TYR A 33 10.66 -6.82 7.78
CA TYR A 33 10.74 -6.13 6.49
C TYR A 33 10.03 -4.77 6.56
N ASP A 34 10.57 -3.83 5.77
CA ASP A 34 9.95 -2.53 5.55
C ASP A 34 8.71 -2.67 4.67
N TYR A 35 7.72 -1.82 4.90
CA TYR A 35 6.50 -1.75 4.08
C TYR A 35 6.45 -0.47 3.26
N THR A 36 5.98 -0.60 2.02
CA THR A 36 5.67 0.53 1.14
C THR A 36 4.24 0.41 0.65
N PHE A 37 3.43 1.41 1.01
CA PHE A 37 2.06 1.53 0.56
C PHE A 37 2.00 2.54 -0.58
N LEU A 38 1.37 2.15 -1.69
CA LEU A 38 1.14 3.02 -2.83
C LEU A 38 -0.36 3.23 -3.02
N ASN A 39 -0.72 4.44 -3.41
CA ASN A 39 -2.10 4.80 -3.77
C ASN A 39 -2.09 5.87 -4.87
N ASP A 40 -3.16 5.94 -5.66
CA ASP A 40 -3.39 6.99 -6.66
C ASP A 40 -3.89 8.30 -6.01
N GLU A 41 -4.39 8.22 -4.79
CA GLU A 41 -4.79 9.36 -3.96
C GLU A 41 -3.92 9.49 -2.69
N PRO A 42 -3.77 10.69 -2.11
CA PRO A 42 -3.06 10.83 -0.84
C PRO A 42 -3.71 10.00 0.27
N PHE A 43 -2.89 9.31 1.07
CA PHE A 43 -3.39 8.53 2.19
C PHE A 43 -4.02 9.41 3.27
N THR A 44 -5.14 8.99 3.83
CA THR A 44 -5.76 9.69 4.95
C THR A 44 -4.95 9.51 6.24
N ASN A 45 -5.08 10.46 7.17
CA ASN A 45 -4.41 10.36 8.47
C ASN A 45 -4.86 9.12 9.25
N ASP A 46 -6.14 8.75 9.15
CA ASP A 46 -6.69 7.54 9.79
C ASP A 46 -6.03 6.27 9.24
N PHE A 47 -5.77 6.24 7.93
CA PHE A 47 -5.04 5.14 7.29
C PHE A 47 -3.62 5.02 7.85
N ILE A 48 -2.88 6.12 7.83
CA ILE A 48 -1.49 6.15 8.34
C ILE A 48 -1.45 5.74 9.81
N TYR A 49 -2.38 6.25 10.63
CA TYR A 49 -2.46 5.93 12.06
C TYR A 49 -2.72 4.44 12.31
N LEU A 50 -3.69 3.86 11.60
CA LEU A 50 -4.05 2.45 11.76
C LEU A 50 -2.91 1.51 11.34
N ILE A 51 -2.26 1.78 10.20
CA ILE A 51 -1.14 0.97 9.71
C ILE A 51 0.07 1.06 10.65
N THR A 52 0.38 2.27 11.14
CA THR A 52 1.46 2.47 12.12
C THR A 52 1.22 1.71 13.42
N THR A 53 -0.04 1.61 13.85
CA THR A 53 -0.40 0.86 15.05
C THR A 53 -0.25 -0.65 14.87
N LEU A 54 -0.54 -1.17 13.67
CA LEU A 54 -0.44 -2.60 13.35
C LEU A 54 1.01 -3.08 13.16
N ILE A 55 1.89 -2.19 12.70
CA ILE A 55 3.28 -2.52 12.38
C ILE A 55 4.20 -1.74 13.32
N PRO A 56 4.49 -2.30 14.53
CA PRO A 56 5.35 -1.63 15.50
C PRO A 56 6.85 -1.68 15.14
N LYS A 57 7.24 -2.50 14.15
CA LYS A 57 8.64 -2.74 13.76
C LYS A 57 8.78 -2.60 12.24
N GLY A 58 9.86 -1.96 11.80
CA GLY A 58 10.14 -1.70 10.39
C GLY A 58 9.80 -0.27 9.98
N LYS A 59 10.26 0.14 8.80
CA LYS A 59 9.92 1.45 8.23
C LYS A 59 8.66 1.36 7.40
N LEU A 60 7.81 2.37 7.52
CA LEU A 60 6.60 2.53 6.74
C LEU A 60 6.81 3.67 5.75
N ASN A 61 6.67 3.38 4.47
CA ASN A 61 6.71 4.38 3.40
C ASN A 61 5.32 4.49 2.78
N PHE A 62 4.84 5.72 2.57
CA PHE A 62 3.59 6.01 1.90
C PHE A 62 3.90 6.81 0.64
N GLY A 63 3.65 6.22 -0.53
CA GLY A 63 3.89 6.83 -1.84
C GLY A 63 2.58 7.17 -2.55
N LEU A 64 2.55 8.37 -3.12
CA LEU A 64 1.52 8.78 -4.06
C LEU A 64 2.00 8.48 -5.48
N ILE A 65 1.20 7.74 -6.25
CA ILE A 65 1.53 7.46 -7.65
C ILE A 65 1.17 8.69 -8.48
N PRO A 66 2.12 9.30 -9.21
CA PRO A 66 1.81 10.39 -10.12
C PRO A 66 0.90 9.91 -11.24
N VAL A 67 -0.09 10.73 -11.59
CA VAL A 67 -1.14 10.40 -12.58
C VAL A 67 -0.55 10.03 -13.94
N ASP A 68 0.61 10.59 -14.31
CA ASP A 68 1.31 10.28 -15.56
C ASP A 68 1.73 8.79 -15.68
N HIS A 69 1.97 8.10 -14.56
CA HIS A 69 2.29 6.66 -14.55
C HIS A 69 1.05 5.76 -14.45
N TRP A 70 -0.11 6.35 -14.11
CA TRP A 70 -1.38 5.64 -13.96
C TRP A 70 -2.36 5.94 -15.11
N SER A 71 -1.93 6.74 -16.08
CA SER A 71 -2.70 7.07 -17.28
C SER A 71 -2.38 6.12 -18.42
N TYR A 72 -3.39 5.80 -19.24
CA TYR A 72 -3.16 5.05 -20.47
C TYR A 72 -2.23 5.86 -21.37
N PRO A 73 -1.11 5.30 -21.84
CA PRO A 73 -0.22 6.01 -22.73
C PRO A 73 -0.96 6.34 -24.04
N ASP A 74 -0.59 7.47 -24.66
CA ASP A 74 -1.26 8.07 -25.82
C ASP A 74 -1.45 7.14 -27.04
N HIS A 75 -0.76 6.00 -27.06
CA HIS A 75 -0.83 5.01 -28.14
C HIS A 75 -1.90 3.91 -27.91
N ILE A 76 -2.64 3.92 -26.79
CA ILE A 76 -3.70 2.94 -26.51
C ILE A 76 -5.06 3.52 -26.90
N ASN A 77 -5.67 2.94 -27.93
CA ASN A 77 -7.04 3.24 -28.32
C ASN A 77 -8.02 2.51 -27.39
N ILE A 78 -8.66 3.24 -26.48
CA ILE A 78 -9.66 2.72 -25.53
C ILE A 78 -11.02 2.40 -26.17
N THR A 79 -11.15 2.54 -27.50
CA THR A 79 -12.39 2.25 -28.22
C THR A 79 -12.37 0.83 -28.78
N HIS A 80 -12.75 -0.15 -27.96
CA HIS A 80 -13.38 -1.37 -28.45
C HIS A 80 -14.80 -1.42 -27.87
N VAL A 81 -15.74 -0.90 -28.67
CA VAL A 81 -17.20 -1.05 -28.50
C VAL A 81 -17.62 -2.38 -29.12
#